data_AF-A0A4Q5P636-F1
#
_entry.id   AF-A0A4Q5P636-F1
#
_cell.length_a   1.000
_cell.length_b   1.000
_cell.length_c   1.000
_cell.angle_alpha   90.00
_cell.angle_beta   90.00
_cell.angle_gamma   90.00
#
_symmetry.space_group_name_H-M   'P 1'
#
loop_
_entity.id
_entity.type
_entity.pdbx_description
1 polymer ?
#
loop_
_entity_poly.entity_id
_entity_poly.type
_entity_poly.pdbx_seq_one_letter_code
_entity_poly.pdbx_strand_id
1 'polypeptide(L)'
;MPTLLHRSKPDVLQNPRPAWNAVRISCLALIAPLSLAACSALSGGSEAPPQKEPARLEISIKAGADLNEDIKGRGAPMLLRVYELKSAAAFEEGEFFALQANPKAVLGADLLAVDQFIIRPGETREIRRKSNPATTAIGIFAGFRDLPSASWRVVQPLPAPPDAAWYRAVIPANQARLLIDLQANAILLTDLDAAARPVQFANESLKGLITAQPEVKPAVKPAVQHDDLSMPARGLEETTVATPPSTGLEAPHSAPVAPGINDDGRP
;
A
#
# COMPACT_ATOMS: atom_id res chain seq x y z
N MET A 1 105.50 62.40 -36.37
CA MET A 1 105.30 63.81 -35.96
C MET A 1 103.82 63.99 -35.66
N PRO A 2 103.38 64.53 -34.51
CA PRO A 2 103.85 64.27 -33.15
C PRO A 2 102.67 64.13 -32.13
N THR A 3 103.01 63.97 -30.84
CA THR A 3 102.35 64.61 -29.66
C THR A 3 100.96 64.08 -29.22
N LEU A 4 100.91 63.22 -28.19
CA LEU A 4 100.83 63.50 -26.74
C LEU A 4 99.46 63.98 -26.24
N LEU A 5 98.93 63.15 -25.33
CA LEU A 5 98.39 63.48 -24.00
C LEU A 5 97.47 64.70 -23.86
N HIS A 6 96.23 64.42 -23.44
CA HIS A 6 95.64 65.12 -22.30
C HIS A 6 94.43 64.31 -21.80
N ARG A 7 94.41 63.81 -20.54
CA ARG A 7 94.01 64.55 -19.31
C ARG A 7 92.50 64.84 -19.36
N SER A 8 91.65 64.59 -18.38
CA SER A 8 91.71 64.04 -17.01
C SER A 8 90.28 64.04 -16.45
N LYS A 9 90.05 63.22 -15.42
CA LYS A 9 89.12 63.46 -14.27
C LYS A 9 87.59 63.37 -14.55
N PRO A 10 86.77 63.21 -13.50
CA PRO A 10 86.75 62.10 -12.53
C PRO A 10 85.30 61.60 -12.25
N ASP A 11 85.21 60.65 -11.32
CA ASP A 11 84.07 60.22 -10.48
C ASP A 11 82.72 60.93 -10.65
N VAL A 12 81.65 60.14 -10.71
CA VAL A 12 80.68 60.01 -9.60
C VAL A 12 79.62 58.95 -9.95
N LEU A 13 79.32 58.16 -8.92
CA LEU A 13 78.35 57.08 -8.76
C LEU A 13 77.01 57.27 -9.51
N GLN A 14 76.55 56.23 -10.20
CA GLN A 14 75.13 56.02 -10.49
C GLN A 14 74.76 54.54 -10.58
N ASN A 15 73.83 54.17 -9.69
CA ASN A 15 73.20 52.86 -9.51
C ASN A 15 72.23 52.55 -10.68
N PRO A 16 72.32 51.40 -11.38
CA PRO A 16 71.32 51.05 -12.39
C PRO A 16 70.12 50.34 -11.75
N ARG A 17 68.93 50.94 -11.84
CA ARG A 17 67.67 50.17 -11.85
C ARG A 17 67.34 49.84 -13.31
N PRO A 18 67.10 48.57 -13.68
CA PRO A 18 66.74 48.23 -15.05
C PRO A 18 65.27 48.60 -15.32
N ALA A 19 65.06 49.63 -16.13
CA ALA A 19 63.76 49.95 -16.73
C ALA A 19 63.70 49.40 -18.17
N TRP A 20 62.56 48.77 -18.43
CA TRP A 20 61.91 48.47 -19.71
C TRP A 20 62.56 48.95 -21.02
N ASN A 21 62.74 48.00 -21.95
CA ASN A 21 62.41 48.14 -23.37
C ASN A 21 61.95 46.75 -23.84
N ALA A 22 60.65 46.47 -23.94
CA ALA A 22 59.82 46.75 -25.11
C ALA A 22 60.36 46.08 -26.39
N VAL A 23 60.01 44.81 -26.61
CA VAL A 23 59.87 44.26 -27.96
C VAL A 23 58.52 43.52 -28.01
N ARG A 24 57.54 44.21 -28.58
CA ARG A 24 56.32 43.60 -29.10
C ARG A 24 56.60 43.19 -30.53
N ILE A 25 56.69 41.89 -30.83
CA ILE A 25 56.44 41.37 -32.17
C ILE A 25 55.62 40.09 -32.03
N SER A 26 54.39 40.19 -32.54
CA SER A 26 53.36 39.16 -32.60
C SER A 26 53.67 38.18 -33.74
N CYS A 27 53.58 36.86 -33.52
CA CYS A 27 52.96 35.92 -34.46
C CYS A 27 52.92 34.50 -33.88
N LEU A 28 51.75 33.88 -34.02
CA LEU A 28 51.37 32.52 -33.66
C LEU A 28 52.42 31.45 -34.03
N ALA A 29 52.70 30.52 -33.12
CA ALA A 29 52.44 29.08 -33.27
C ALA A 29 53.21 28.26 -32.21
N LEU A 30 52.58 27.15 -31.78
CA LEU A 30 53.15 26.01 -31.04
C LEU A 30 53.42 26.20 -29.54
N ILE A 31 52.38 25.94 -28.73
CA ILE A 31 52.50 25.54 -27.32
C ILE A 31 52.13 24.04 -27.23
N ALA A 32 53.12 23.19 -26.95
CA ALA A 32 53.02 21.87 -26.32
C ALA A 32 54.47 21.37 -26.11
N PRO A 33 54.85 20.59 -25.05
CA PRO A 33 54.04 19.93 -24.02
C PRO A 33 54.61 20.03 -22.58
N LEU A 34 53.78 20.19 -21.54
CA LEU A 34 54.20 19.83 -20.17
C LEU A 34 52.98 19.61 -19.27
N SER A 35 52.35 18.43 -19.33
CA SER A 35 51.35 18.00 -18.34
C SER A 35 51.02 16.51 -18.52
N LEU A 36 51.65 15.61 -17.77
CA LEU A 36 51.18 14.22 -17.70
C LEU A 36 51.52 13.47 -16.41
N ALA A 37 51.30 14.09 -15.24
CA ALA A 37 51.45 13.37 -13.96
C ALA A 37 50.56 13.95 -12.84
N ALA A 38 49.23 13.93 -13.01
CA ALA A 38 48.29 14.18 -11.90
C ALA A 38 46.84 13.75 -12.24
N CYS A 39 46.60 12.48 -12.59
CA CYS A 39 45.23 11.98 -12.78
C CYS A 39 45.05 10.54 -12.25
N SER A 40 45.34 10.30 -10.96
CA SER A 40 45.09 8.98 -10.35
C SER A 40 44.34 9.02 -9.01
N ALA A 41 43.78 10.17 -8.61
CA ALA A 41 43.09 10.31 -7.32
C ALA A 41 41.55 10.39 -7.42
N LEU A 42 40.94 10.13 -8.59
CA LEU A 42 39.49 10.22 -8.78
C LEU A 42 38.92 8.89 -9.28
N SER A 43 39.04 7.83 -8.47
CA SER A 43 38.27 6.59 -8.70
C SER A 43 37.76 6.01 -7.37
N GLY A 44 37.26 6.90 -6.50
CA GLY A 44 36.45 6.55 -5.34
C GLY A 44 35.00 6.87 -5.64
N GLY A 45 34.38 6.14 -6.58
CA GLY A 45 32.94 6.18 -6.78
C GLY A 45 32.27 5.59 -5.54
N SER A 46 31.94 6.42 -4.56
CA SER A 46 30.98 6.03 -3.53
C SER A 46 29.61 5.96 -4.18
N GLU A 47 29.30 4.80 -4.76
CA GLU A 47 27.96 4.49 -5.26
C GLU A 47 27.04 4.43 -4.03
N ALA A 48 26.45 5.59 -3.68
CA ALA A 48 25.45 5.64 -2.63
C ALA A 48 24.32 4.68 -3.02
N PRO A 49 23.90 3.77 -2.13
CA PRO A 49 22.87 2.80 -2.47
C PRO A 49 21.61 3.52 -2.96
N PRO A 50 20.94 3.01 -4.00
CA PRO A 50 19.76 3.65 -4.57
C PRO A 50 18.72 3.88 -3.48
N GLN A 51 18.36 5.15 -3.28
CA GLN A 51 17.39 5.54 -2.26
C GLN A 51 16.00 5.05 -2.70
N LYS A 52 15.49 4.01 -2.04
CA LYS A 52 14.14 3.49 -2.25
C LYS A 52 13.09 4.57 -1.98
N GLU A 53 12.14 4.72 -2.89
CA GLU A 53 11.06 5.70 -2.75
C GLU A 53 9.89 5.11 -1.95
N PRO A 54 9.42 5.79 -0.89
CA PRO A 54 8.24 5.39 -0.15
C PRO A 54 7.00 5.22 -1.03
N ALA A 55 6.24 4.15 -0.81
CA ALA A 55 4.93 3.99 -1.41
C ALA A 55 3.92 4.93 -0.74
N ARG A 56 2.93 5.42 -1.48
CA ARG A 56 1.73 6.03 -0.91
C ARG A 56 0.77 4.92 -0.49
N LEU A 57 0.56 4.79 0.82
CA LEU A 57 -0.41 3.86 1.39
C LEU A 57 -1.77 4.53 1.48
N GLU A 58 -2.77 3.87 0.92
CA GLU A 58 -4.19 4.23 1.04
C GLU A 58 -4.95 2.97 1.48
N ILE A 59 -5.18 2.84 2.78
CA ILE A 59 -5.77 1.65 3.38
C ILE A 59 -7.18 1.99 3.87
N SER A 60 -8.17 1.30 3.35
CA SER A 60 -9.56 1.38 3.80
C SER A 60 -9.87 0.16 4.66
N ILE A 61 -10.36 0.39 5.86
CA ILE A 61 -10.78 -0.66 6.81
C ILE A 61 -12.30 -0.61 6.91
N LYS A 62 -12.96 -1.74 6.69
CA LYS A 62 -14.41 -1.91 6.87
C LYS A 62 -14.66 -3.06 7.82
N ALA A 63 -15.55 -2.88 8.77
CA ALA A 63 -16.01 -3.93 9.66
C ALA A 63 -17.45 -4.33 9.35
N GLY A 64 -17.70 -5.63 9.27
CA GLY A 64 -19.04 -6.19 9.29
C GLY A 64 -19.79 -5.86 10.59
N ALA A 65 -21.11 -5.96 10.58
CA ALA A 65 -21.95 -5.79 11.78
C ALA A 65 -21.83 -6.98 12.74
N ASP A 66 -21.39 -8.13 12.22
CA ASP A 66 -21.10 -9.41 12.87
C ASP A 66 -19.65 -9.54 13.34
N LEU A 67 -18.85 -8.47 13.20
CA LEU A 67 -17.44 -8.44 13.62
C LEU A 67 -17.26 -9.03 15.03
N ASN A 68 -16.36 -10.03 15.18
CA ASN A 68 -16.01 -10.64 16.47
C ASN A 68 -17.23 -11.12 17.28
N GLU A 69 -18.24 -11.68 16.61
CA GLU A 69 -19.50 -12.06 17.23
C GLU A 69 -19.37 -13.09 18.36
N ASP A 70 -20.32 -13.07 19.31
CA ASP A 70 -20.44 -14.08 20.36
C ASP A 70 -21.25 -15.29 19.91
N ILE A 71 -21.35 -16.30 20.78
CA ILE A 71 -22.17 -17.50 20.51
C ILE A 71 -23.66 -17.20 20.29
N LYS A 72 -24.10 -15.95 20.50
CA LYS A 72 -25.46 -15.46 20.24
C LYS A 72 -25.52 -14.57 18.99
N GLY A 73 -24.45 -14.49 18.19
CA GLY A 73 -24.34 -13.68 16.97
C GLY A 73 -24.20 -12.18 17.23
N ARG A 74 -23.84 -11.75 18.44
CA ARG A 74 -23.71 -10.32 18.76
C ARG A 74 -22.29 -9.85 18.49
N GLY A 75 -22.12 -8.98 17.49
CA GLY A 75 -20.85 -8.35 17.17
C GLY A 75 -20.22 -7.61 18.36
N ALA A 76 -18.89 -7.65 18.45
CA ALA A 76 -18.11 -7.03 19.51
C ALA A 76 -16.92 -6.25 18.95
N PRO A 77 -16.43 -5.22 19.66
CA PRO A 77 -15.20 -4.55 19.26
C PRO A 77 -14.00 -5.51 19.25
N MET A 78 -13.00 -5.25 18.40
CA MET A 78 -11.74 -6.00 18.40
C MET A 78 -10.51 -5.11 18.23
N LEU A 79 -9.36 -5.63 18.62
CA LEU A 79 -8.05 -5.05 18.32
C LEU A 79 -7.67 -5.32 16.85
N LEU A 80 -7.37 -4.28 16.09
CA LEU A 80 -6.73 -4.37 14.78
C LEU A 80 -5.35 -3.74 14.85
N ARG A 81 -4.35 -4.40 14.28
CA ARG A 81 -3.03 -3.82 14.04
C ARG A 81 -2.63 -3.92 12.58
N VAL A 82 -2.07 -2.83 12.06
CA VAL A 82 -1.49 -2.74 10.72
C VAL A 82 0.00 -2.50 10.88
N TYR A 83 0.81 -3.43 10.37
CA TYR A 83 2.26 -3.41 10.49
C TYR A 83 2.88 -3.04 9.15
N GLU A 84 3.85 -2.13 9.19
CA GLU A 84 4.81 -1.99 8.10
C GLU A 84 6.03 -2.84 8.43
N LEU A 85 6.37 -3.74 7.50
CA LEU A 85 7.37 -4.77 7.71
C LEU A 85 8.51 -4.62 6.71
N LYS A 86 9.75 -4.76 7.20
CA LYS A 86 10.94 -4.91 6.35
C LYS A 86 11.02 -6.31 5.75
N SER A 87 10.59 -7.30 6.52
CA SER A 87 10.42 -8.70 6.11
C SER A 87 9.18 -9.27 6.80
N ALA A 88 8.41 -10.08 6.09
CA ALA A 88 7.19 -10.69 6.63
C ALA A 88 7.44 -11.98 7.42
N ALA A 89 8.60 -12.63 7.27
CA ALA A 89 8.86 -13.98 7.76
C ALA A 89 8.58 -14.14 9.27
N ALA A 90 9.18 -13.29 10.11
CA ALA A 90 8.96 -13.34 11.56
C ALA A 90 7.50 -13.04 11.96
N PHE A 91 6.80 -12.22 11.17
CA PHE A 91 5.39 -11.95 11.39
C PHE A 91 4.50 -13.14 11.00
N GLU A 92 4.87 -13.88 9.94
CA GLU A 92 4.21 -15.10 9.46
C GLU A 92 4.51 -16.33 10.34
N GLU A 93 5.64 -16.37 11.02
CA GLU A 93 5.99 -17.46 11.94
C GLU A 93 5.53 -17.16 13.38
N GLY A 94 5.34 -15.89 13.72
CA GLY A 94 4.99 -15.46 15.06
C GLY A 94 3.66 -16.01 15.56
N GLU A 95 3.64 -16.48 16.81
CA GLU A 95 2.42 -16.92 17.49
C GLU A 95 1.52 -15.74 17.87
N PHE A 96 0.21 -15.99 17.89
CA PHE A 96 -0.81 -14.97 18.19
C PHE A 96 -0.53 -14.21 19.49
N PHE A 97 -0.35 -14.91 20.61
CA PHE A 97 -0.18 -14.27 21.93
C PHE A 97 1.14 -13.50 22.03
N ALA A 98 2.21 -13.99 21.39
CA ALA A 98 3.49 -13.31 21.34
C ALA A 98 3.39 -11.99 20.55
N LEU A 99 2.77 -12.02 19.37
CA LEU A 99 2.52 -10.84 18.54
C LEU A 99 1.55 -9.86 19.23
N GLN A 100 0.56 -10.36 19.99
CA GLN A 100 -0.38 -9.52 20.72
C GLN A 100 0.31 -8.79 21.88
N ALA A 101 1.08 -9.52 22.69
CA ALA A 101 1.70 -9.01 23.90
C ALA A 101 2.89 -8.09 23.61
N ASN A 102 3.82 -8.51 22.74
CA ASN A 102 5.03 -7.73 22.47
C ASN A 102 5.53 -7.95 21.02
N PRO A 103 4.90 -7.28 20.03
CA PRO A 103 5.29 -7.45 18.63
C PRO A 103 6.75 -7.00 18.37
N LYS A 104 7.28 -6.05 19.14
CA LYS A 104 8.68 -5.61 18.99
C LYS A 104 9.67 -6.70 19.39
N ALA A 105 9.37 -7.48 20.43
CA ALA A 105 10.22 -8.60 20.82
C ALA A 105 10.22 -9.73 19.77
N VAL A 106 9.08 -9.97 19.12
CA VAL A 106 8.94 -11.00 18.08
C VAL A 106 9.59 -10.57 16.77
N LEU A 107 9.32 -9.34 16.33
CA LEU A 107 9.67 -8.86 14.99
C LEU A 107 11.02 -8.14 14.93
N GLY A 108 11.53 -7.66 16.07
CA GLY A 108 12.82 -6.99 16.16
C GLY A 108 12.99 -5.85 15.15
N ALA A 109 14.01 -5.97 14.30
CA ALA A 109 14.33 -4.97 13.27
C ALA A 109 13.41 -5.03 12.04
N ASP A 110 12.59 -6.08 11.90
CA ASP A 110 11.66 -6.20 10.80
C ASP A 110 10.39 -5.38 11.00
N LEU A 111 10.10 -4.96 12.24
CA LEU A 111 9.02 -4.02 12.54
C LEU A 111 9.44 -2.58 12.26
N LEU A 112 8.86 -1.97 11.24
CA LEU A 112 9.14 -0.57 10.86
C LEU A 112 8.13 0.41 11.45
N ALA A 113 6.85 0.03 11.45
CA ALA A 113 5.76 0.79 12.06
C ALA A 113 4.62 -0.14 12.46
N VAL A 114 3.82 0.31 13.44
CA VAL A 114 2.57 -0.35 13.82
C VAL A 114 1.50 0.70 14.10
N ASP A 115 0.37 0.58 13.43
CA ASP A 115 -0.85 1.27 13.81
C ASP A 115 -1.74 0.33 14.61
N GLN A 116 -2.34 0.83 15.68
CA GLN A 116 -3.21 0.05 16.56
C GLN A 116 -4.57 0.72 16.71
N PHE A 117 -5.62 -0.07 16.56
CA PHE A 117 -7.00 0.38 16.60
C PHE A 117 -7.87 -0.56 17.41
N ILE A 118 -8.87 0.00 18.09
CA ILE A 118 -10.05 -0.76 18.51
C ILE A 118 -11.15 -0.45 17.49
N ILE A 119 -11.59 -1.46 16.74
CA ILE A 119 -12.61 -1.35 15.69
C ILE A 119 -13.93 -1.87 16.24
N ARG A 120 -15.01 -1.11 16.02
CA ARG A 120 -16.38 -1.51 16.38
C ARG A 120 -17.10 -2.19 15.20
N PRO A 121 -18.11 -3.03 15.46
CA PRO A 121 -18.95 -3.55 14.38
C PRO A 121 -19.57 -2.43 13.54
N GLY A 122 -19.56 -2.58 12.21
CA GLY A 122 -20.05 -1.59 11.25
C GLY A 122 -19.15 -0.36 11.05
N GLU A 123 -18.01 -0.27 11.73
CA GLU A 123 -17.11 0.87 11.63
C GLU A 123 -16.32 0.87 10.31
N THR A 124 -16.04 2.07 9.77
CA THR A 124 -15.10 2.26 8.66
C THR A 124 -14.01 3.23 9.07
N ARG A 125 -12.76 2.96 8.64
CA ARG A 125 -11.62 3.86 8.83
C ARG A 125 -10.77 3.94 7.57
N GLU A 126 -10.02 5.03 7.45
CA GLU A 126 -9.04 5.20 6.39
C GLU A 126 -7.67 5.59 6.96
N ILE A 127 -6.62 5.08 6.34
CA ILE A 127 -5.23 5.45 6.60
C ILE A 127 -4.63 5.94 5.30
N ARG A 128 -4.11 7.17 5.29
CA ARG A 128 -3.44 7.75 4.13
C ARG A 128 -2.10 8.33 4.56
N ARG A 129 -1.00 7.72 4.15
CA ARG A 129 0.36 8.22 4.43
C ARG A 129 1.40 7.68 3.46
N LYS A 130 2.63 8.17 3.56
CA LYS A 130 3.78 7.53 2.93
C LYS A 130 4.26 6.37 3.82
N SER A 131 4.66 5.26 3.21
CA SER A 131 5.27 4.14 3.90
C SER A 131 6.67 4.51 4.42
N ASN A 132 7.24 3.67 5.27
CA ASN A 132 8.68 3.66 5.47
C ASN A 132 9.38 3.28 4.13
N PRO A 133 10.50 3.92 3.76
CA PRO A 133 11.27 3.55 2.56
C PRO A 133 11.73 2.08 2.52
N ALA A 134 11.86 1.45 3.69
CA ALA A 134 12.25 0.05 3.83
C ALA A 134 11.07 -0.94 3.87
N THR A 135 9.82 -0.45 3.81
CA THR A 135 8.64 -1.32 3.84
C THR A 135 8.58 -2.19 2.60
N THR A 136 8.51 -3.50 2.80
CA THR A 136 8.36 -4.51 1.73
C THR A 136 7.03 -5.23 1.82
N ALA A 137 6.37 -5.22 2.99
CA ALA A 137 5.08 -5.84 3.19
C ALA A 137 4.24 -5.09 4.24
N ILE A 138 2.93 -5.23 4.11
CA ILE A 138 1.94 -4.82 5.10
C ILE A 138 1.38 -6.07 5.77
N GLY A 139 1.56 -6.17 7.09
CA GLY A 139 0.97 -7.23 7.90
C GLY A 139 -0.30 -6.75 8.59
N ILE A 140 -1.38 -7.52 8.55
CA ILE A 140 -2.62 -7.24 9.28
C ILE A 140 -2.80 -8.28 10.37
N PHE A 141 -3.12 -7.83 11.57
CA PHE A 141 -3.43 -8.68 12.73
C PHE A 141 -4.78 -8.26 13.32
N ALA A 142 -5.66 -9.22 13.54
CA ALA A 142 -6.95 -9.03 14.18
C ALA A 142 -7.05 -9.90 15.44
N GLY A 143 -7.33 -9.25 16.57
CA GLY A 143 -7.52 -9.89 17.86
C GLY A 143 -8.91 -10.48 18.02
N PHE A 144 -9.24 -11.50 17.22
CA PHE A 144 -10.49 -12.24 17.36
C PHE A 144 -10.58 -12.93 18.73
N ARG A 145 -11.80 -13.07 19.25
CA ARG A 145 -12.04 -13.82 20.48
C ARG A 145 -11.92 -15.33 20.27
N ASP A 146 -12.51 -15.85 19.19
CA ASP A 146 -12.47 -17.28 18.87
C ASP A 146 -11.31 -17.60 17.92
N LEU A 147 -10.10 -17.60 18.47
CA LEU A 147 -8.87 -17.81 17.68
C LEU A 147 -8.80 -19.12 16.89
N PRO A 148 -9.23 -20.28 17.42
CA PRO A 148 -9.12 -21.56 16.70
C PRO A 148 -9.88 -21.60 15.38
N SER A 149 -10.98 -20.87 15.25
CA SER A 149 -11.79 -20.79 14.01
C SER A 149 -11.44 -19.57 13.17
N ALA A 150 -10.60 -18.67 13.68
CA ALA A 150 -10.40 -17.36 13.10
C ALA A 150 -9.14 -17.24 12.26
N SER A 151 -9.28 -16.46 11.22
CA SER A 151 -8.24 -16.06 10.30
C SER A 151 -7.66 -14.70 10.71
N TRP A 152 -6.83 -14.74 11.75
CA TRP A 152 -6.42 -13.56 12.50
C TRP A 152 -5.24 -12.79 11.88
N ARG A 153 -4.61 -13.31 10.82
CA ARG A 153 -3.44 -12.69 10.17
C ARG A 153 -3.46 -12.81 8.65
N VAL A 154 -3.05 -11.75 7.97
CA VAL A 154 -2.77 -11.76 6.52
C VAL A 154 -1.58 -10.83 6.21
N VAL A 155 -0.84 -11.11 5.15
CA VAL A 155 0.31 -10.32 4.70
C VAL A 155 0.13 -9.95 3.25
N GLN A 156 0.23 -8.65 2.94
CA GLN A 156 0.29 -8.15 1.57
C GLN A 156 1.72 -7.69 1.26
N PRO A 157 2.44 -8.42 0.39
CA PRO A 157 3.67 -7.90 -0.19
C PRO A 157 3.39 -6.61 -0.96
N LEU A 158 4.24 -5.61 -0.78
CA LEU A 158 4.24 -4.40 -1.58
C LEU A 158 5.18 -4.57 -2.78
N PRO A 159 4.84 -4.02 -3.95
CA PRO A 159 5.75 -4.02 -5.09
C PRO A 159 7.07 -3.33 -4.71
N ALA A 160 8.18 -3.92 -5.13
CA ALA A 160 9.49 -3.33 -4.89
C ALA A 160 9.55 -1.94 -5.54
N PRO A 161 10.02 -0.91 -4.82
CA PRO A 161 10.24 0.40 -5.43
C PRO A 161 11.29 0.25 -6.55
N PRO A 162 11.06 0.83 -7.73
CA PRO A 162 11.98 0.68 -8.86
C PRO A 162 13.36 1.27 -8.56
N ASP A 163 14.41 0.63 -9.07
CA ASP A 163 15.79 1.07 -8.91
C ASP A 163 16.09 2.30 -9.81
N ALA A 164 15.97 3.48 -9.21
CA ALA A 164 16.50 4.80 -9.63
C ALA A 164 15.89 5.60 -10.81
N ALA A 165 15.57 6.85 -10.46
CA ALA A 165 15.50 8.14 -11.18
C ALA A 165 14.89 8.23 -12.58
N TRP A 166 15.35 7.47 -13.58
CA TRP A 166 14.90 7.64 -14.96
C TRP A 166 13.48 7.07 -15.19
N TYR A 167 13.06 6.13 -14.35
CA TYR A 167 11.68 5.61 -14.33
C TYR A 167 10.65 6.57 -13.74
N ARG A 168 11.08 7.58 -12.94
CA ARG A 168 10.18 8.53 -12.27
C ARG A 168 9.34 9.37 -13.24
N ALA A 169 9.81 9.54 -14.47
CA ALA A 169 9.15 10.38 -15.46
C ALA A 169 7.98 9.69 -16.18
N VAL A 170 7.87 8.36 -16.10
CA VAL A 170 6.95 7.58 -16.96
C VAL A 170 6.16 6.48 -16.24
N ILE A 171 6.50 6.13 -15.01
CA ILE A 171 5.76 5.14 -14.21
C ILE A 171 4.90 5.88 -13.16
N PRO A 172 3.60 5.52 -12.99
CA PRO A 172 2.76 6.09 -11.95
C PRO A 172 3.40 5.95 -10.57
N ALA A 173 3.14 6.91 -9.68
CA ALA A 173 3.67 6.91 -8.32
C ALA A 173 3.42 5.56 -7.65
N ASN A 174 4.43 5.03 -6.93
CA ASN A 174 4.29 3.79 -6.18
C ASN A 174 3.17 3.98 -5.14
N GLN A 175 2.02 3.37 -5.40
CA GLN A 175 0.81 3.50 -4.59
C GLN A 175 0.29 2.10 -4.29
N ALA A 176 -0.13 1.91 -3.04
CA ALA A 176 -0.76 0.70 -2.58
C ALA A 176 -2.12 1.05 -1.97
N ARG A 177 -3.19 0.77 -2.72
CA ARG A 177 -4.57 0.88 -2.27
C ARG A 177 -5.07 -0.47 -1.76
N LEU A 178 -5.28 -0.58 -0.46
CA LEU A 178 -5.70 -1.81 0.19
C LEU A 178 -7.08 -1.66 0.81
N LEU A 179 -7.93 -2.66 0.63
CA LEU A 179 -9.19 -2.81 1.37
C LEU A 179 -9.05 -3.97 2.36
N ILE A 180 -9.15 -3.64 3.64
CA ILE A 180 -9.25 -4.60 4.74
C ILE A 180 -10.73 -4.72 5.10
N ASP A 181 -11.33 -5.86 4.78
CA ASP A 181 -12.68 -6.20 5.18
C ASP A 181 -12.64 -7.18 6.35
N LEU A 182 -13.11 -6.73 7.51
CA LEU A 182 -13.12 -7.48 8.76
C LEU A 182 -14.49 -8.14 8.95
N GLN A 183 -14.50 -9.45 8.85
CA GLN A 183 -15.68 -10.31 8.97
C GLN A 183 -15.81 -10.85 10.41
N ALA A 184 -16.83 -11.68 10.68
CA ALA A 184 -17.03 -12.32 11.97
C ALA A 184 -15.78 -13.04 12.51
N ASN A 185 -15.09 -13.80 11.65
CA ASN A 185 -13.94 -14.65 12.02
C ASN A 185 -12.77 -14.58 11.03
N ALA A 186 -12.74 -13.64 10.08
CA ALA A 186 -11.66 -13.58 9.10
C ALA A 186 -11.31 -12.15 8.68
N ILE A 187 -10.07 -11.96 8.26
CA ILE A 187 -9.62 -10.78 7.52
C ILE A 187 -9.65 -11.13 6.02
N LEU A 188 -10.33 -10.31 5.23
CA LEU A 188 -10.25 -10.34 3.78
C LEU A 188 -9.46 -9.12 3.30
N LEU A 189 -8.35 -9.36 2.62
CA LEU A 189 -7.48 -8.29 2.12
C LEU A 189 -7.55 -8.23 0.59
N THR A 190 -7.86 -7.05 0.06
CA THR A 190 -7.91 -6.81 -1.39
C THR A 190 -6.93 -5.72 -1.76
N ASP A 191 -6.01 -6.04 -2.67
CA ASP A 191 -5.19 -5.05 -3.39
C ASP A 191 -6.02 -4.49 -4.55
N LEU A 192 -6.29 -3.18 -4.51
CA LEU A 192 -7.10 -2.48 -5.50
C LEU A 192 -6.28 -1.99 -6.70
N ASP A 193 -4.95 -2.03 -6.61
CA ASP A 193 -4.02 -1.61 -7.67
C ASP A 193 -3.47 -2.78 -8.47
N ALA A 194 -3.47 -3.99 -7.90
CA ALA A 194 -3.19 -5.21 -8.65
C ALA A 194 -4.21 -5.36 -9.80
N ALA A 195 -3.72 -5.32 -11.05
CA ALA A 195 -4.54 -5.49 -12.25
C ALA A 195 -5.32 -6.83 -12.18
N ALA A 196 -6.56 -6.75 -11.67
CA ALA A 196 -7.53 -7.84 -11.53
C ALA A 196 -7.03 -9.16 -10.86
N ARG A 197 -7.16 -9.22 -9.52
CA ARG A 197 -7.29 -10.38 -8.57
C ARG A 197 -6.02 -11.03 -7.97
N PRO A 198 -6.10 -11.69 -6.78
CA PRO A 198 -7.28 -12.02 -5.95
C PRO A 198 -7.27 -11.44 -4.52
N VAL A 199 -8.47 -11.45 -3.92
CA VAL A 199 -8.68 -11.37 -2.47
C VAL A 199 -7.78 -12.38 -1.78
N GLN A 200 -6.94 -11.92 -0.87
CA GLN A 200 -6.16 -12.80 -0.01
C GLN A 200 -7.02 -13.20 1.18
N PHE A 201 -7.27 -14.51 1.25
CA PHE A 201 -7.95 -15.14 2.37
C PHE A 201 -6.90 -15.55 3.37
N ALA A 202 -7.10 -15.17 4.63
CA ALA A 202 -6.25 -15.64 5.69
C ALA A 202 -6.44 -17.16 5.98
N ASN A 203 -7.52 -17.80 5.47
CA ASN A 203 -7.80 -19.22 5.65
C ASN A 203 -8.01 -19.93 4.31
N GLU A 204 -7.47 -21.14 4.17
CA GLU A 204 -7.64 -21.94 2.96
C GLU A 204 -9.09 -22.47 2.82
N SER A 205 -9.82 -22.62 3.92
CA SER A 205 -11.19 -23.16 3.90
C SER A 205 -12.22 -22.21 3.28
N LEU A 206 -12.09 -20.88 3.40
CA LEU A 206 -13.01 -19.95 2.73
C LEU A 206 -12.68 -19.77 1.25
N LYS A 207 -11.46 -20.12 0.82
CA LYS A 207 -11.04 -20.11 -0.58
C LYS A 207 -11.95 -21.00 -1.44
N GLY A 208 -12.41 -22.13 -0.90
CA GLY A 208 -13.30 -23.08 -1.57
C GLY A 208 -14.76 -22.61 -1.71
N LEU A 209 -15.25 -21.75 -0.82
CA LEU A 209 -16.64 -21.27 -0.84
C LEU A 209 -16.86 -20.17 -1.90
N ILE A 210 -15.81 -19.45 -2.29
CA ILE A 210 -15.89 -18.33 -3.26
C ILE A 210 -15.51 -18.75 -4.68
N THR A 211 -14.81 -19.89 -4.86
CA THR A 211 -14.59 -20.49 -6.20
C THR A 211 -15.89 -21.05 -6.82
N ALA A 212 -16.94 -21.27 -6.04
CA ALA A 212 -18.24 -21.68 -6.55
C ALA A 212 -19.11 -20.47 -6.99
N GLN A 213 -18.79 -19.88 -8.14
CA GLN A 213 -19.73 -19.05 -8.91
C GLN A 213 -20.02 -19.72 -10.26
N PRO A 214 -21.24 -19.55 -10.81
CA PRO A 214 -21.77 -20.43 -11.85
C PRO A 214 -21.04 -20.23 -13.18
N GLU A 215 -20.71 -21.34 -13.85
CA GLU A 215 -20.23 -21.37 -15.21
C GLU A 215 -21.18 -20.57 -16.12
N VAL A 216 -20.73 -19.41 -16.62
CA VAL A 216 -21.44 -18.69 -17.67
C VAL A 216 -21.21 -19.43 -18.98
N LYS A 217 -22.18 -20.27 -19.37
CA LYS A 217 -22.20 -20.87 -20.72
C LYS A 217 -22.26 -19.74 -21.76
N PRO A 218 -21.39 -19.75 -22.79
CA PRO A 218 -21.39 -18.69 -23.79
C PRO A 218 -22.69 -18.70 -24.59
N ALA A 219 -23.27 -17.51 -24.79
CA ALA A 219 -24.50 -17.30 -25.53
C ALA A 219 -24.34 -17.66 -27.01
N VAL A 220 -25.23 -18.52 -27.51
CA VAL A 220 -25.37 -18.82 -28.93
C VAL A 220 -26.01 -17.61 -29.63
N LYS A 221 -25.35 -17.06 -30.65
CA LYS A 221 -25.91 -16.02 -31.52
C LYS A 221 -27.13 -16.59 -32.27
N PRO A 222 -28.27 -15.89 -32.35
CA PRO A 222 -29.35 -16.31 -33.23
C PRO A 222 -28.99 -16.01 -34.69
N ALA A 223 -29.24 -16.99 -35.55
CA ALA A 223 -29.18 -16.85 -37.00
C ALA A 223 -30.33 -15.94 -37.48
N VAL A 224 -30.01 -15.07 -38.44
CA VAL A 224 -30.98 -14.22 -39.13
C VAL A 224 -31.83 -15.12 -40.04
N GLN A 225 -33.15 -15.11 -39.84
CA GLN A 225 -34.12 -15.62 -40.80
C GLN A 225 -35.01 -14.45 -41.24
N HIS A 226 -34.85 -14.07 -42.51
CA HIS A 226 -35.86 -13.33 -43.25
C HIS A 226 -36.98 -14.31 -43.58
N ASP A 227 -38.22 -13.97 -43.28
CA ASP A 227 -39.35 -14.36 -44.12
C ASP A 227 -40.57 -13.46 -43.88
N ASP A 228 -41.40 -13.47 -44.91
CA ASP A 228 -42.30 -12.46 -45.41
C ASP A 228 -43.76 -12.66 -44.92
N LEU A 229 -44.59 -11.63 -45.09
CA LEU A 229 -46.07 -11.63 -45.20
C LEU A 229 -47.00 -11.85 -43.97
N SER A 230 -47.69 -10.76 -43.62
CA SER A 230 -49.16 -10.59 -43.65
C SER A 230 -50.13 -11.41 -42.76
N MET A 231 -50.82 -10.66 -41.89
CA MET A 231 -52.16 -10.81 -41.25
C MET A 231 -53.31 -11.38 -42.15
N PRO A 232 -54.58 -11.63 -41.67
CA PRO A 232 -55.17 -11.66 -40.30
C PRO A 232 -56.27 -12.75 -39.99
N ALA A 233 -56.72 -12.78 -38.71
CA ALA A 233 -58.08 -12.98 -38.16
C ALA A 233 -58.80 -14.36 -38.11
N ARG A 234 -59.26 -14.77 -36.90
CA ARG A 234 -60.68 -14.98 -36.46
C ARG A 234 -60.86 -15.96 -35.26
N GLY A 235 -61.93 -15.72 -34.46
CA GLY A 235 -62.69 -16.69 -33.62
C GLY A 235 -62.30 -16.70 -32.13
N LEU A 236 -63.05 -16.12 -31.17
CA LEU A 236 -64.33 -16.53 -30.54
C LEU A 236 -64.31 -17.90 -29.84
N GLU A 237 -64.43 -17.86 -28.50
CA GLU A 237 -65.32 -18.63 -27.59
C GLU A 237 -64.67 -18.67 -26.19
N GLU A 238 -65.21 -17.95 -25.21
CA GLU A 238 -66.35 -18.24 -24.31
C GLU A 238 -65.98 -18.94 -22.98
N THR A 239 -66.32 -18.25 -21.90
CA THR A 239 -66.91 -18.76 -20.64
C THR A 239 -66.11 -19.79 -19.82
N THR A 240 -65.64 -19.36 -18.64
CA THR A 240 -66.26 -19.79 -17.36
C THR A 240 -65.77 -18.94 -16.17
N VAL A 241 -66.77 -18.51 -15.42
CA VAL A 241 -66.81 -17.74 -14.18
C VAL A 241 -66.44 -18.61 -12.97
N ALA A 242 -65.69 -18.06 -12.00
CA ALA A 242 -65.90 -18.30 -10.57
C ALA A 242 -65.22 -17.21 -9.72
N THR A 243 -66.05 -16.40 -9.08
CA THR A 243 -65.73 -15.35 -8.08
C THR A 243 -65.76 -15.98 -6.67
N PRO A 244 -64.99 -15.46 -5.68
CA PRO A 244 -64.86 -16.01 -4.31
C PRO A 244 -66.01 -15.53 -3.40
N PRO A 245 -66.10 -15.87 -2.08
CA PRO A 245 -65.42 -15.05 -1.05
C PRO A 245 -65.25 -15.67 0.38
N SER A 246 -64.69 -14.84 1.28
CA SER A 246 -65.00 -14.70 2.73
C SER A 246 -64.21 -15.57 3.72
N THR A 247 -63.28 -15.05 4.53
CA THR A 247 -63.36 -14.15 5.71
C THR A 247 -63.83 -14.82 7.01
N GLY A 248 -62.97 -14.74 8.04
CA GLY A 248 -63.27 -14.85 9.48
C GLY A 248 -61.95 -14.71 10.29
N LEU A 249 -61.69 -13.62 11.03
CA LEU A 249 -62.04 -13.37 12.45
C LEU A 249 -61.65 -14.57 13.35
N GLU A 250 -60.88 -14.48 14.44
CA GLU A 250 -60.90 -13.49 15.53
C GLU A 250 -59.70 -13.72 16.50
N ALA A 251 -59.24 -12.60 17.07
CA ALA A 251 -58.43 -12.21 18.25
C ALA A 251 -57.84 -13.21 19.33
N PRO A 252 -56.95 -12.69 20.22
CA PRO A 252 -56.01 -13.45 21.07
C PRO A 252 -56.51 -13.69 22.51
N HIS A 253 -55.85 -14.62 23.23
CA HIS A 253 -56.04 -14.83 24.67
C HIS A 253 -54.83 -14.36 25.48
N SER A 254 -55.08 -13.39 26.34
CA SER A 254 -54.21 -12.91 27.42
C SER A 254 -54.43 -13.72 28.69
N ALA A 255 -53.38 -13.98 29.47
CA ALA A 255 -53.45 -14.12 30.93
C ALA A 255 -52.05 -13.92 31.58
N PRO A 256 -51.91 -12.92 32.50
CA PRO A 256 -50.83 -12.86 33.49
C PRO A 256 -51.36 -12.87 34.93
N VAL A 257 -50.75 -13.64 35.83
CA VAL A 257 -50.96 -13.68 37.31
C VAL A 257 -49.70 -14.37 37.89
N ALA A 258 -49.00 -14.00 38.97
CA ALA A 258 -48.91 -12.89 39.93
C ALA A 258 -47.59 -13.10 40.78
N PRO A 259 -47.18 -12.15 41.66
CA PRO A 259 -45.89 -12.18 42.39
C PRO A 259 -46.00 -12.59 43.88
N GLY A 260 -44.88 -12.96 44.51
CA GLY A 260 -44.65 -13.01 45.97
C GLY A 260 -43.14 -12.84 46.22
N ILE A 261 -42.61 -11.76 46.81
CA ILE A 261 -42.62 -11.24 48.21
C ILE A 261 -42.04 -12.22 49.24
N ASN A 262 -40.84 -11.87 49.74
CA ASN A 262 -40.34 -11.82 51.13
C ASN A 262 -38.79 -11.75 51.03
N ASP A 263 -38.14 -10.60 51.19
CA ASP A 263 -37.80 -9.92 52.45
C ASP A 263 -37.14 -10.86 53.47
N ASP A 264 -35.85 -10.64 53.71
CA ASP A 264 -35.16 -10.90 54.97
C ASP A 264 -33.78 -10.22 54.92
N GLY A 265 -33.78 -8.93 55.23
CA GLY A 265 -32.58 -8.23 55.66
C GLY A 265 -32.13 -8.73 57.03
N ARG A 266 -30.82 -8.90 57.22
CA ARG A 266 -30.17 -8.99 58.54
C ARG A 266 -28.70 -8.54 58.42
N PRO A 267 -28.10 -8.14 59.56
CA PRO A 267 -27.56 -6.81 59.81
C PRO A 267 -26.14 -6.56 59.29
#